data_AF-A0A3C0VWZ6-F1
#
_entry.id   AF-A0A3C0VWZ6-F1
#
_cell.length_a   1.000
_cell.length_b   1.000
_cell.length_c   1.000
_cell.angle_alpha   90.00
_cell.angle_beta   90.00
_cell.angle_gamma   90.00
#
_symmetry.space_group_name_H-M   'P 1'
#
loop_
_entity.id
_entity.type
_entity.pdbx_description
1 polymer ?
#
loop_
_entity_poly.entity_id
_entity_poly.type
_entity_poly.pdbx_seq_one_letter_code
_entity_poly.pdbx_strand_id
1 'polypeptide(L)' 'QAGSFAACCLNARRLAERGVRNIQIFHRGWDAHGGLPREHESQCKDIDQGCYALIKDLKQ' A
#
# COMPACT_ATOMS: atom_id res chain seq x y z
N GLN A 1 3.83 -7.04 10.08
CA GLN A 1 5.24 -6.68 10.27
C GLN A 1 5.38 -5.17 10.15
N ALA A 2 6.10 -4.50 11.05
CA ALA A 2 6.36 -3.07 10.91
C ALA A 2 7.16 -2.81 9.61
N GLY A 3 6.82 -1.73 8.89
CA GLY A 3 7.47 -1.37 7.63
C GLY A 3 6.94 -2.06 6.36
N SER A 4 5.93 -2.94 6.46
CA SER A 4 5.25 -3.49 5.27
C SER A 4 4.24 -2.50 4.70
N PHE A 5 3.90 -2.65 3.40
CA PHE A 5 2.87 -1.82 2.75
C PHE A 5 1.51 -1.92 3.46
N ALA A 6 1.12 -3.12 3.89
CA ALA A 6 -0.09 -3.33 4.68
C ALA A 6 -0.07 -2.59 6.03
N ALA A 7 1.08 -2.53 6.72
CA ALA A 7 1.20 -1.75 7.95
C ALA A 7 1.09 -0.24 7.67
N CYS A 8 1.63 0.24 6.54
CA CYS A 8 1.44 1.61 6.10
C CYS A 8 -0.03 1.93 5.80
N CYS A 9 -0.79 0.99 5.22
CA CYS A 9 -2.23 1.13 5.01
C CYS A 9 -3.01 1.31 6.32
N LEU A 10 -2.70 0.53 7.36
CA LEU A 10 -3.32 0.70 8.68
C LEU A 10 -3.01 2.08 9.29
N ASN A 11 -1.78 2.57 9.11
CA ASN A 11 -1.41 3.92 9.56
C ASN A 11 -2.13 5.00 8.74
N ALA A 12 -2.28 4.81 7.43
CA ALA A 12 -3.04 5.72 6.57
C ALA A 12 -4.50 5.82 7.02
N ARG A 13 -5.15 4.70 7.36
CA ARG A 13 -6.49 4.71 7.96
C ARG A 13 -6.54 5.56 9.23
N ARG A 14 -5.60 5.35 10.16
CA ARG A 14 -5.54 6.12 11.43
C ARG A 14 -5.27 7.61 11.23
N LEU A 15 -4.54 7.98 10.18
CA LEU A 15 -4.30 9.37 9.79
C LEU A 15 -5.57 9.98 9.18
N ALA A 16 -6.28 9.23 8.34
CA ALA A 16 -7.56 9.66 7.77
C ALA A 16 -8.61 9.88 8.87
N GLU A 17 -8.72 8.96 9.85
CA GLU A 17 -9.56 9.11 11.04
C GLU A 17 -9.21 10.34 11.88
N ARG A 18 -7.96 10.84 11.79
CA ARG A 18 -7.48 12.07 12.45
C ARG A 18 -7.64 13.33 11.59
N GLY A 19 -8.30 13.24 10.43
CA GLY A 19 -8.60 14.38 9.57
C GLY A 19 -7.45 14.80 8.63
N VAL A 20 -6.44 13.96 8.43
CA VAL A 20 -5.40 14.23 7.42
C VAL A 20 -6.03 14.13 6.02
N ARG A 21 -6.00 15.22 5.27
CA ARG A 21 -6.69 15.34 3.97
C ARG A 21 -5.97 14.70 2.80
N ASN A 22 -4.65 14.53 2.88
CA ASN A 22 -3.84 13.94 1.82
C ASN A 22 -2.81 12.99 2.43
N ILE A 23 -2.78 11.75 1.93
CA ILE A 23 -1.90 10.69 2.41
C ILE A 23 -1.32 9.99 1.19
N GLN A 24 0.00 9.88 1.14
CA GLN A 24 0.71 9.11 0.13
C GLN A 24 1.38 7.92 0.80
N ILE A 25 1.13 6.72 0.28
CA ILE A 25 1.87 5.51 0.65
C ILE A 25 2.84 5.20 -0.49
N PHE A 26 4.14 5.15 -0.17
CA PHE A 26 5.18 4.86 -1.14
C PHE A 26 5.61 3.39 -1.07
N HIS A 27 5.60 2.71 -2.22
CA HIS A 27 6.15 1.38 -2.43
C HIS A 27 7.33 1.49 -3.41
N ARG A 28 8.47 0.88 -3.07
CA ARG A 28 9.67 0.91 -3.93
C ARG A 28 9.51 -0.07 -5.10
N GLY A 29 10.34 0.08 -6.13
CA GLY A 29 10.40 -0.88 -7.26
C GLY A 29 9.72 -0.43 -8.55
N TRP A 30 9.43 0.87 -8.70
CA TRP A 30 8.78 1.40 -9.91
C TRP A 30 9.68 1.39 -11.16
N ASP A 31 11.00 1.33 -10.99
CA ASP A 31 12.00 1.48 -12.05
C ASP A 31 12.74 0.16 -12.35
N ALA A 32 11.96 -0.88 -12.66
CA ALA A 32 12.48 -2.21 -12.94
C ALA A 32 13.05 -2.29 -14.37
N HIS A 33 14.25 -2.82 -14.52
CA HIS A 33 14.98 -2.91 -15.80
C HIS A 33 15.19 -4.34 -16.31
N GLY A 34 14.76 -5.35 -15.55
CA GLY A 34 14.91 -6.76 -15.92
C GLY A 34 14.05 -7.66 -15.02
N GLY A 35 13.73 -8.87 -15.48
CA GLY A 35 12.88 -9.79 -14.69
C GLY A 35 11.45 -9.30 -14.47
N LEU A 36 10.97 -8.39 -15.32
CA LEU A 36 9.71 -7.63 -15.17
C LEU A 36 8.51 -8.50 -14.76
N PRO A 37 8.21 -9.65 -15.40
CA PRO A 37 7.02 -10.42 -15.02
C PRO A 37 7.06 -10.88 -13.57
N ARG A 38 8.23 -11.39 -13.12
CA ARG A 38 8.42 -11.88 -11.76
C ARG A 38 8.39 -10.74 -10.74
N GLU A 39 9.09 -9.64 -11.05
CA GLU A 39 9.21 -8.52 -10.12
C GLU A 39 7.85 -7.82 -9.93
N HIS A 40 7.16 -7.49 -11.03
CA HIS A 40 5.84 -6.87 -10.95
C HIS A 40 4.82 -7.80 -10.30
N GLU A 41 4.84 -9.11 -10.59
CA GLU A 41 3.95 -10.06 -9.91
C GLU A 41 4.17 -10.04 -8.39
N SER A 42 5.42 -10.00 -7.93
CA SER A 42 5.74 -9.90 -6.50
C SER A 42 5.27 -8.57 -5.90
N GLN A 43 5.55 -7.44 -6.56
CA GLN A 43 5.14 -6.11 -6.07
C GLN A 43 3.62 -5.96 -6.02
N CYS A 44 2.90 -6.49 -7.03
CA CYS A 44 1.44 -6.52 -7.00
C CYS A 44 0.92 -7.29 -5.78
N LYS A 45 1.52 -8.45 -5.45
CA LYS A 45 1.14 -9.23 -4.25
C LYS A 45 1.40 -8.48 -2.94
N ASP A 46 2.46 -7.67 -2.87
CA ASP A 46 2.77 -6.89 -1.67
C ASP A 46 1.73 -5.81 -1.36
N ILE A 47 1.10 -5.24 -2.40
CA ILE A 47 0.19 -4.09 -2.25
C ILE A 47 -1.30 -4.48 -2.25
N ASP A 48 -1.68 -5.54 -2.96
CA ASP A 48 -3.07 -5.88 -3.29
C ASP A 48 -4.00 -5.92 -2.05
N GLN A 49 -3.70 -6.79 -1.09
CA GLN A 49 -4.54 -6.98 0.09
C GLN A 49 -4.56 -5.74 1.00
N GLY A 50 -3.46 -5.00 1.09
CA GLY A 50 -3.36 -3.77 1.86
C GLY A 50 -4.24 -2.66 1.28
N CYS A 51 -4.19 -2.47 -0.04
CA CYS A 51 -5.04 -1.54 -0.77
C CYS A 51 -6.52 -1.88 -0.61
N TYR A 52 -6.88 -3.16 -0.83
CA TYR A 52 -8.26 -3.62 -0.70
C TYR A 52 -8.82 -3.36 0.71
N ALA A 53 -8.08 -3.74 1.75
CA ALA A 53 -8.49 -3.53 3.14
C ALA A 53 -8.65 -2.04 3.46
N LEU A 54 -7.71 -1.19 3.04
CA LEU A 54 -7.78 0.26 3.28
C LEU A 54 -9.02 0.88 2.62
N ILE A 55 -9.29 0.57 1.35
CA ILE A 55 -10.45 1.09 0.62
C ILE A 55 -11.75 0.61 1.28
N LYS A 56 -11.81 -0.67 1.67
CA LYS A 56 -12.98 -1.23 2.35
C LYS A 56 -13.24 -0.53 3.68
N ASP A 57 -12.21 -0.34 4.50
CA ASP A 57 -12.31 0.34 5.79
C ASP A 57 -12.76 1.80 5.66
N LEU A 58 -12.33 2.50 4.60
CA LEU A 58 -12.69 3.90 4.35
C LEU A 58 -14.10 4.09 3.78
N LYS A 59 -14.69 3.07 3.13
CA LYS A 59 -16.01 3.20 2.49
C LYS A 59 -17.17 3.30 3.49
N GLN A 60 -17.02 2.72 4.70
CA GLN A 60 -18.05 2.58 5.74
C GLN A 60 -19.33 1.85 5.27
#